data_AF-A0A6B3W3M5-F1
#
_entry.id   AF-A0A6B3W3M5-F1
#
_cell.length_a   1.000
_cell.length_b   1.000
_cell.length_c   1.000
_cell.angle_alpha   90.00
_cell.angle_beta   90.00
_cell.angle_gamma   90.00
#
_symmetry.space_group_name_H-M   'P 1'
#
loop_
_entity.id
_entity.type
_entity.pdbx_description
1 polymer ?
#
loop_
_entity_poly.entity_id
_entity_poly.type
_entity_poly.pdbx_seq_one_letter_code
_entity_poly.pdbx_strand_id
1 'polypeptide(L)' 'MVKTMNIHAKEGDKVVFAYPNNGLNSDKEKAAKYLQLYKEYTVDSTVVRSSSTDVYLKEIPDVHFNSVHFIDKF' A
#
# COMPACT_ATOMS: atom_id res chain seq x y z
N MET A 1 4.04 -7.02 17.28
CA MET A 1 3.20 -5.83 16.99
C MET A 1 3.08 -5.70 15.48
N VAL A 2 1.89 -5.47 14.94
CA VAL A 2 1.72 -5.14 13.53
C VAL A 2 2.00 -3.65 13.38
N LYS A 3 2.98 -3.27 12.56
CA LYS A 3 3.35 -1.88 12.37
C LYS A 3 2.72 -1.38 11.07
N THR A 4 1.87 -0.36 11.16
CA THR A 4 1.40 0.37 9.98
C THR A 4 2.59 0.74 9.11
N MET A 5 2.42 0.65 7.79
CA MET A 5 3.47 0.96 6.83
C MET A 5 4.14 2.32 7.12
N ASN A 6 5.47 2.37 6.95
CA ASN A 6 6.22 3.61 6.88
C ASN A 6 5.85 4.38 5.59
N ILE A 7 5.22 5.56 5.71
CA ILE A 7 4.82 6.37 4.55
C ILE A 7 6.01 6.91 3.74
N HIS A 8 7.22 6.85 4.27
CA HIS A 8 8.47 7.17 3.58
C HIS A 8 9.24 5.92 3.10
N ALA A 9 8.55 4.79 2.94
CA ALA A 9 9.14 3.58 2.35
C ALA A 9 9.74 3.89 0.98
N LYS A 10 10.91 3.30 0.71
CA LYS A 10 11.69 3.52 -0.50
C LYS A 10 11.56 2.36 -1.45
N GLU A 11 12.05 2.56 -2.66
CA GLU A 11 12.16 1.50 -3.65
C GLU A 11 12.84 0.26 -3.05
N GLY A 12 12.20 -0.91 -3.21
CA GLY A 12 12.70 -2.19 -2.71
C GLY A 12 12.18 -2.59 -1.33
N ASP A 13 11.65 -1.64 -0.54
CA ASP A 13 11.00 -1.96 0.74
C ASP A 13 9.80 -2.89 0.53
N LYS A 14 9.50 -3.70 1.54
CA LYS A 14 8.44 -4.71 1.48
C LYS A 14 7.27 -4.34 2.37
N VAL A 15 6.07 -4.46 1.81
CA VAL A 15 4.81 -4.19 2.50
C VAL A 15 3.82 -5.32 2.30
N VAL A 16 2.92 -5.52 3.25
CA VAL A 16 1.87 -6.54 3.18
C VAL A 16 0.52 -5.88 3.13
N PHE A 17 -0.32 -6.27 2.16
CA PHE A 17 -1.70 -5.82 2.11
C PHE A 17 -2.51 -6.50 3.22
N ALA A 18 -2.91 -5.74 4.24
CA ALA A 18 -3.52 -6.28 5.46
C ALA A 18 -4.88 -5.68 5.79
N TYR A 19 -5.20 -4.48 5.25
CA TYR A 19 -6.38 -3.73 5.64
C TYR A 19 -7.28 -3.39 4.43
N PRO A 20 -8.01 -4.36 3.86
CA PRO A 20 -8.80 -4.17 2.64
C PRO A 20 -9.97 -3.20 2.80
N ASN A 21 -10.40 -2.95 4.04
CA ASN A 21 -11.57 -2.13 4.35
C ASN A 21 -11.22 -0.68 4.73
N ASN A 22 -9.94 -0.30 4.71
CA ASN A 22 -9.50 1.06 5.03
C ASN A 22 -9.62 2.00 3.83
N GLY A 23 -9.64 3.31 4.10
CA GLY A 23 -9.73 4.35 3.08
C GLY A 23 -11.16 4.62 2.59
N LEU A 24 -11.27 5.40 1.51
CA LEU A 24 -12.55 5.68 0.84
C LEU A 24 -13.03 4.46 0.06
N ASN A 25 -14.31 4.45 -0.35
CA ASN A 25 -14.85 3.32 -1.12
C ASN A 25 -14.07 3.08 -2.42
N SER A 26 -13.62 4.14 -3.09
CA SER A 26 -12.74 4.04 -4.26
C SER A 26 -11.40 3.36 -3.98
N ASP A 27 -10.84 3.55 -2.77
CA ASP A 27 -9.59 2.91 -2.37
C ASP A 27 -9.83 1.40 -2.18
N LYS A 28 -10.92 1.03 -1.51
CA LYS A 28 -11.31 -0.36 -1.25
C LYS A 28 -11.56 -1.11 -2.55
N GLU A 29 -12.32 -0.52 -3.46
CA GLU A 29 -12.62 -1.10 -4.78
C GLU A 29 -11.35 -1.31 -5.60
N LYS A 30 -10.45 -0.32 -5.62
CA LYS A 30 -9.16 -0.43 -6.30
C LYS A 30 -8.30 -1.53 -5.67
N ALA A 31 -8.17 -1.56 -4.35
CA ALA A 31 -7.40 -2.57 -3.65
C ALA A 31 -7.94 -3.98 -3.89
N ALA A 32 -9.27 -4.17 -3.82
CA ALA A 32 -9.90 -5.47 -4.07
C ALA A 32 -9.68 -5.99 -5.50
N LYS A 33 -9.50 -5.08 -6.48
CA LYS A 33 -9.25 -5.44 -7.87
C LYS A 33 -7.84 -5.97 -8.10
N TYR A 34 -6.84 -5.46 -7.39
CA TYR A 34 -5.42 -5.71 -7.71
C TYR A 34 -4.64 -6.41 -6.60
N LEU A 35 -5.06 -6.29 -5.34
CA LEU A 35 -4.31 -6.77 -4.19
C LEU A 35 -4.98 -8.01 -3.59
N GLN A 36 -4.17 -9.03 -3.37
CA GLN A 36 -4.54 -10.22 -2.60
C GLN A 36 -4.22 -10.03 -1.11
N LEU A 37 -5.18 -10.32 -0.24
CA LEU A 37 -5.04 -10.20 1.22
C LEU A 37 -3.85 -11.03 1.74
N TYR A 38 -3.06 -10.42 2.62
CA TYR A 38 -1.82 -10.95 3.22
C TYR A 38 -0.68 -11.25 2.23
N LYS A 39 -0.82 -10.85 0.96
CA LYS A 39 0.28 -10.91 0.00
C LYS A 39 1.26 -9.76 0.25
N GLU A 40 2.54 -10.07 0.08
CA GLU A 40 3.64 -9.10 0.06
C GLU A 40 3.76 -8.45 -1.32
N TYR A 41 4.10 -7.17 -1.30
CA TYR A 41 4.45 -6.38 -2.48
C TYR A 41 5.74 -5.60 -2.24
N THR A 42 6.37 -5.23 -3.34
CA THR A 42 7.60 -4.44 -3.35
C THR A 42 7.25 -3.00 -3.66
N VAL A 43 7.61 -2.09 -2.76
CA VAL A 43 7.45 -0.66 -2.98
C VAL A 43 8.36 -0.26 -4.14
N ASP A 44 7.76 0.44 -5.10
CA ASP A 44 8.49 1.19 -6.12
C ASP A 44 8.81 2.59 -5.58
N SER A 45 7.77 3.31 -5.14
CA SER A 45 7.89 4.64 -4.57
C SER A 45 6.67 4.99 -3.70
N THR A 46 6.83 6.03 -2.87
CA THR A 46 5.71 6.67 -2.17
C THR A 46 5.64 8.15 -2.47
N VAL A 47 4.42 8.69 -2.54
CA VAL A 47 4.17 10.12 -2.69
C VAL A 47 3.28 10.58 -1.54
N VAL A 48 3.89 11.27 -0.58
CA VAL A 48 3.17 11.85 0.57
C VAL A 48 2.44 13.11 0.12
N ARG A 49 1.13 13.14 0.34
CA ARG A 49 0.26 14.29 0.10
C ARG A 49 -0.23 14.85 1.44
N SER A 50 -1.02 15.92 1.39
CA SER A 50 -1.53 16.59 2.60
C SER A 50 -2.41 15.69 3.49
N SER A 51 -3.20 14.80 2.89
CA SER A 51 -4.15 13.93 3.60
C SER A 51 -4.08 12.45 3.20
N SER A 52 -3.10 12.07 2.39
CA SER A 52 -2.92 10.68 1.93
C SER A 52 -1.46 10.40 1.59
N THR A 53 -1.12 9.13 1.40
CA THR A 53 0.14 8.72 0.78
C THR A 53 -0.16 7.70 -0.30
N ASP A 54 0.26 8.01 -1.52
CA ASP A 54 0.16 7.10 -2.64
C ASP A 54 1.34 6.13 -2.57
N VAL A 55 1.05 4.84 -2.67
CA VAL A 55 2.02 3.74 -2.66
C VAL A 55 2.01 3.10 -4.04
N TYR A 56 3.13 3.16 -4.73
CA TYR A 56 3.35 2.50 -6.01
C TYR A 56 4.07 1.18 -5.77
N LEU A 57 3.62 0.11 -6.45
CA LEU A 57 4.12 -1.25 -6.26
C LEU A 57 4.74 -1.76 -7.57
N LYS A 58 5.90 -2.42 -7.48
CA LYS A 58 6.59 -2.96 -8.67
C LYS A 58 5.77 -4.02 -9.39
N GLU A 59 4.99 -4.81 -8.65
CA GLU A 59 4.18 -5.90 -9.21
C GLU A 59 2.95 -5.39 -9.99
N ILE A 60 2.54 -4.13 -9.78
CA ILE A 60 1.34 -3.54 -10.37
C ILE A 60 1.71 -2.12 -10.86
N PRO A 61 2.41 -2.02 -12.00
CA PRO A 61 2.83 -0.72 -12.54
C PRO A 61 1.62 0.17 -12.86
N ASP A 62 1.83 1.48 -12.84
CA ASP A 62 0.85 2.52 -13.16
C ASP A 62 -0.39 2.61 -12.25
N VAL A 63 -0.43 1.82 -11.17
CA VAL A 63 -1.50 1.87 -10.16
C VAL A 63 -0.90 2.22 -8.80
N HIS A 64 -1.51 3.18 -8.12
CA HIS A 64 -1.19 3.51 -6.74
C HIS A 64 -2.32 3.13 -5.79
N PHE A 65 -1.92 2.84 -4.56
CA PHE A 65 -2.79 2.47 -3.44
C PHE A 65 -2.58 3.41 -2.27
N ASN A 66 -3.52 3.42 -1.33
CA ASN A 66 -3.40 4.24 -0.13
C ASN A 66 -2.58 3.49 0.93
N SER A 67 -1.65 4.17 1.60
CA SER A 67 -0.78 3.57 2.63
C SER A 67 -1.55 2.90 3.77
N VAL A 68 -2.78 3.33 4.06
CA VAL A 68 -3.65 2.75 5.11
C VAL A 68 -4.02 1.28 4.87
N HIS A 69 -3.75 0.75 3.68
CA HIS A 69 -3.98 -0.66 3.33
C HIS A 69 -2.85 -1.59 3.79
N PHE A 70 -1.68 -1.04 4.14
CA PHE A 70 -0.45 -1.80 4.27
C PHE A 70 0.19 -1.75 5.66
N ILE A 71 1.01 -2.77 5.91
CA ILE A 71 1.89 -2.88 7.08
C ILE A 71 3.33 -3.11 6.61
N ASP A 72 4.30 -2.65 7.39
CA ASP A 72 5.72 -2.95 7.13
C ASP A 72 5.96 -4.46 7.23
N LYS A 73 6.72 -5.04 6.29
CA LYS A 73 7.31 -6.36 6.49
C LYS A 73 8.61 -6.21 7.29
N PHE A 74 8.75 -7.02 8.34
CA PHE A 74 9.97 -7.10 9.16
C PHE A 74 11.12 -7.78 8.43
#